data_AF-A0A8C9AQR1-F1
#
_entry.id   AF-A0A8C9AQR1-F1
#
_cell.length_a   1.000
_cell.length_b   1.000
_cell.length_c   1.000
_cell.angle_alpha   90.00
_cell.angle_beta   90.00
_cell.angle_gamma   90.00
#
_symmetry.space_group_name_H-M   'P 1'
#
loop_
_entity.id
_entity.type
_entity.pdbx_description
1 polymer ?
#
loop_
_entity_poly.entity_id
_entity_poly.type
_entity_poly.pdbx_seq_one_letter_code
_entity_poly.pdbx_strand_id
1 'polypeptide(L)'
;MGNGYYNMVATVLLVMNFERTRSMQDFCGNCPAGTFCGKNKNCIPCPPNSFSSIGGQRICDICRQCKGVFRIKKPCSSISNAECDCISGFHCLGAGCTMCEQDCKQGQELTKEAFMKPVQTAQEEDACSCRFPEEEEGGCEL
;
A
#
# COMPACT_ATOMS: atom_id res chain seq x y z
N MET A 1 22.06 26.63 -45.68
CA MET A 1 20.70 26.11 -45.94
C MET A 1 20.38 24.75 -45.29
N GLY A 2 21.30 24.05 -44.60
CA GLY A 2 21.03 22.71 -44.06
C GLY A 2 20.44 22.61 -42.64
N ASN A 3 20.56 23.66 -41.82
CA ASN A 3 20.23 23.58 -40.39
C ASN A 3 18.72 23.62 -40.08
N GLY A 4 17.93 24.33 -40.89
CA GLY A 4 16.47 24.41 -40.72
C GLY A 4 15.73 23.14 -41.14
N TYR A 5 16.21 22.48 -42.21
CA TYR A 5 15.62 21.24 -42.72
C TYR A 5 15.82 20.08 -41.75
N TYR A 6 17.02 19.95 -41.15
CA TYR A 6 17.31 18.94 -40.14
C TYR A 6 16.41 19.07 -38.91
N ASN A 7 16.19 20.30 -38.43
CA ASN A 7 15.28 20.56 -37.31
C ASN A 7 13.82 20.23 -37.64
N MET A 8 13.36 20.52 -38.86
CA MET A 8 12.01 20.11 -39.28
C MET A 8 11.86 18.59 -39.37
N VAL A 9 12.83 17.89 -39.95
CA VAL A 9 12.82 16.41 -40.05
C VAL A 9 12.85 15.77 -38.65
N ALA A 10 13.69 16.28 -37.75
CA ALA A 10 13.73 15.82 -36.36
C ALA A 10 12.40 16.03 -35.64
N THR A 11 11.77 17.20 -35.81
CA THR A 11 10.47 17.52 -35.19
C THR A 11 9.38 16.59 -35.71
N VAL A 12 9.32 16.35 -37.03
CA VAL A 12 8.35 15.42 -37.64
C VAL A 12 8.55 13.99 -37.14
N LEU A 13 9.81 13.53 -37.03
CA LEU A 13 10.13 12.22 -36.47
C LEU A 13 9.68 12.09 -35.01
N LEU A 14 9.87 13.12 -34.19
CA LEU A 14 9.42 13.11 -32.80
C LEU A 14 7.90 13.07 -32.69
N VAL A 15 7.17 13.83 -33.52
CA VAL A 15 5.70 13.81 -33.56
C VAL A 15 5.19 12.42 -33.98
N MET A 16 5.75 11.83 -35.04
CA MET A 16 5.37 10.48 -35.51
C MET A 16 5.65 9.39 -34.46
N ASN A 17 6.76 9.49 -33.72
CA ASN A 17 7.07 8.56 -32.62
C ASN A 17 6.12 8.74 -31.43
N PHE A 18 5.76 9.98 -31.10
CA PHE A 18 4.79 10.30 -30.05
C PHE A 18 3.37 9.83 -30.39
N GLU A 19 2.93 10.00 -31.63
CA GLU A 19 1.64 9.48 -32.10
C GLU A 19 1.61 7.94 -32.10
N ARG A 20 2.74 7.29 -32.41
CA ARG A 20 2.87 5.83 -32.35
C ARG A 20 2.80 5.27 -30.93
N THR A 21 3.41 5.93 -29.94
CA THR A 21 3.29 5.53 -28.53
C THR A 21 1.90 5.83 -27.99
N ARG A 22 1.31 6.98 -28.34
CA ARG A 22 -0.07 7.33 -27.99
C ARG A 22 -1.09 6.30 -28.50
N SER A 23 -0.96 5.86 -29.76
CA SER A 23 -1.81 4.82 -30.33
C SER A 23 -1.70 3.48 -29.59
N MET A 24 -0.51 3.11 -29.08
CA MET A 24 -0.37 1.92 -28.22
C MET A 24 -0.96 2.09 -26.83
N GLN A 25 -1.01 3.32 -26.31
CA GLN A 25 -1.61 3.66 -25.02
C GLN A 25 -3.15 3.70 -25.10
N ASP A 26 -3.71 4.22 -26.21
CA ASP A 26 -5.15 4.45 -26.40
C ASP A 26 -6.00 3.17 -26.39
N PHE A 27 -5.49 2.07 -26.95
CA PHE A 27 -6.26 0.80 -26.93
C PHE A 27 -6.36 0.19 -25.54
N CYS A 28 -5.28 0.26 -24.74
CA CYS A 28 -5.31 -0.29 -23.38
C CYS A 28 -5.95 0.67 -22.38
N GLY A 29 -5.92 1.99 -22.62
CA GLY A 29 -6.55 2.98 -21.75
C GLY A 29 -8.06 2.79 -21.55
N ASN A 30 -8.72 2.07 -22.46
CA ASN A 30 -10.15 1.76 -22.38
C ASN A 30 -10.47 0.50 -21.56
N CYS A 31 -9.48 -0.27 -21.11
CA CYS A 31 -9.76 -1.48 -20.33
C CYS A 31 -10.23 -1.12 -18.91
N PRO A 32 -11.35 -1.68 -18.41
CA PRO A 32 -11.84 -1.39 -17.08
C PRO A 32 -10.97 -2.02 -15.99
N ALA A 33 -11.17 -1.57 -14.75
CA ALA A 33 -10.62 -2.22 -13.57
C ALA A 33 -11.01 -3.72 -13.53
N GLY A 34 -10.15 -4.55 -12.96
CA GLY A 34 -10.28 -6.01 -12.94
C GLY A 34 -9.96 -6.72 -14.25
N THR A 35 -9.41 -5.98 -15.21
CA THR A 35 -8.84 -6.55 -16.43
C THR A 35 -7.41 -6.10 -16.65
N PHE A 36 -6.69 -6.86 -17.46
CA PHE A 36 -5.39 -6.48 -18.01
C PHE A 36 -5.42 -6.50 -19.54
N CYS A 37 -4.63 -5.64 -20.16
CA CYS A 37 -4.53 -5.49 -21.60
C CYS A 37 -3.56 -6.53 -22.17
N GLY A 38 -4.10 -7.55 -22.84
CA GLY A 38 -3.34 -8.59 -23.51
C GLY A 38 -2.59 -8.09 -24.75
N LYS A 39 -1.70 -8.94 -25.30
CA LYS A 39 -0.92 -8.61 -26.52
C LYS A 39 -1.81 -8.26 -27.72
N ASN A 40 -3.00 -8.85 -27.80
CA ASN A 40 -3.98 -8.62 -28.87
C ASN A 40 -4.83 -7.37 -28.63
N LYS A 41 -4.49 -6.52 -27.64
CA LYS A 41 -5.25 -5.33 -27.24
C LYS A 41 -6.67 -5.64 -26.72
N ASN A 42 -6.90 -6.88 -26.29
CA ASN A 42 -8.13 -7.31 -25.64
C ASN A 42 -8.00 -7.12 -24.12
N CYS A 43 -9.09 -6.70 -23.48
CA CYS A 43 -9.17 -6.65 -22.03
C CYS A 43 -9.52 -8.04 -21.50
N ILE A 44 -8.58 -8.65 -20.79
CA ILE A 44 -8.69 -10.02 -20.29
C ILE A 44 -8.92 -9.92 -18.77
N PRO A 45 -9.89 -10.65 -18.19
CA PRO A 45 -10.13 -10.63 -16.75
C PRO A 45 -8.90 -11.10 -15.98
N CYS A 46 -8.67 -10.50 -14.80
CA CYS A 46 -7.57 -10.89 -13.94
C CYS A 46 -7.70 -12.36 -13.49
N PRO A 47 -6.61 -13.14 -13.50
CA PRO A 47 -6.61 -14.50 -13.00
C PRO A 47 -6.93 -14.59 -11.50
N PRO A 48 -7.27 -15.77 -10.98
CA PRO A 48 -7.50 -15.96 -9.54
C PRO A 48 -6.32 -15.48 -8.69
N ASN A 49 -6.60 -14.92 -7.52
CA ASN A 49 -5.61 -14.30 -6.63
C ASN A 49 -4.84 -13.13 -7.26
N SER A 50 -5.46 -12.41 -8.20
CA SER A 50 -4.94 -11.14 -8.71
C SER A 50 -6.04 -10.10 -8.89
N PHE A 51 -5.63 -8.83 -8.96
CA PHE A 51 -6.52 -7.70 -9.08
C PHE A 51 -5.92 -6.59 -9.96
N SER A 52 -6.78 -5.69 -10.41
CA SER A 52 -6.38 -4.50 -11.15
C SER A 52 -7.28 -3.34 -10.70
N SER A 53 -6.76 -2.45 -9.84
CA SER A 53 -7.53 -1.32 -9.29
C SER A 53 -7.76 -0.20 -10.30
N ILE A 54 -6.82 -0.01 -11.22
CA ILE A 54 -6.90 0.98 -12.30
C ILE A 54 -7.10 0.30 -13.65
N GLY A 55 -7.76 1.00 -14.58
CA GLY A 55 -7.92 0.54 -15.95
C GLY A 55 -6.61 0.55 -16.75
N GLY A 56 -6.56 -0.26 -17.80
CA GLY A 56 -5.46 -0.27 -18.77
C GLY A 56 -4.12 -0.82 -18.31
N GLN A 57 -4.08 -1.51 -17.17
CA GLN A 57 -2.90 -2.23 -16.73
C GLN A 57 -2.53 -3.33 -17.73
N ARG A 58 -1.23 -3.59 -17.91
CA ARG A 58 -0.74 -4.68 -18.76
C ARG A 58 -0.70 -6.02 -18.02
N ILE A 59 -0.68 -5.97 -16.70
CA ILE A 59 -0.52 -7.10 -15.78
C ILE A 59 -1.43 -6.83 -14.58
N CYS A 60 -2.02 -7.87 -13.99
CA CYS A 60 -2.75 -7.77 -12.74
C CYS A 60 -1.79 -7.95 -11.55
N ASP A 61 -1.98 -7.17 -10.50
CA ASP A 61 -1.25 -7.29 -9.26
C ASP A 61 -1.70 -8.52 -8.47
N ILE A 62 -0.77 -9.22 -7.83
CA ILE A 62 -1.10 -10.40 -7.03
C ILE A 62 -1.73 -9.96 -5.71
N CYS A 63 -2.81 -10.61 -5.32
CA CYS A 63 -3.49 -10.38 -4.06
C CYS A 63 -2.55 -10.61 -2.88
N ARG A 64 -2.59 -9.70 -1.91
CA ARG A 64 -1.93 -9.88 -0.62
C ARG A 64 -2.48 -11.10 0.09
N GLN A 65 -1.59 -11.89 0.68
CA GLN A 65 -1.95 -13.06 1.47
C GLN A 65 -1.86 -12.74 2.95
N CYS A 66 -2.98 -12.82 3.67
CA CYS A 66 -3.00 -12.71 5.13
C CYS A 66 -2.75 -14.12 5.70
N LYS A 67 -1.55 -14.36 6.25
CA LYS A 67 -1.11 -15.63 6.84
C LYS A 67 -0.48 -15.39 8.21
N GLY A 68 -0.47 -16.40 9.06
CA GLY A 68 0.15 -16.31 10.40
C GLY A 68 -0.65 -15.40 11.33
N VAL A 69 0.00 -14.32 11.81
CA VAL A 69 -0.60 -13.32 12.72
C VAL A 69 -1.58 -12.37 12.04
N PHE A 70 -1.70 -12.44 10.71
CA PHE A 70 -2.60 -11.61 9.94
C PHE A 70 -3.91 -12.33 9.63
N ARG A 71 -5.04 -11.66 9.89
CA ARG A 71 -6.40 -12.05 9.54
C ARG A 71 -6.89 -11.25 8.33
N ILE A 72 -7.72 -11.87 7.48
CA ILE A 72 -8.37 -11.18 6.36
C ILE A 72 -9.45 -10.24 6.93
N LYS A 73 -9.28 -8.93 6.74
CA LYS A 73 -10.29 -7.90 7.01
C LYS A 73 -11.20 -7.69 5.81
N LYS A 74 -10.60 -7.66 4.62
CA LYS A 74 -11.31 -7.59 3.35
C LYS A 74 -10.73 -8.61 2.37
N PRO A 75 -11.58 -9.46 1.76
CA PRO A 75 -11.11 -10.45 0.80
C PRO A 75 -10.61 -9.77 -0.47
N CYS A 76 -9.70 -10.44 -1.18
CA CYS A 76 -9.30 -9.97 -2.50
C CYS A 76 -10.44 -10.12 -3.50
N SER A 77 -10.48 -9.22 -4.48
CA SER A 77 -11.41 -9.28 -5.62
C SER A 77 -10.65 -8.91 -6.90
N SER A 78 -11.26 -9.10 -8.06
CA SER A 78 -10.61 -8.70 -9.33
C SER A 78 -10.27 -7.20 -9.38
N ILE A 79 -10.94 -6.34 -8.62
CA ILE A 79 -10.76 -4.88 -8.66
C ILE A 79 -10.04 -4.28 -7.45
N SER A 80 -9.79 -5.07 -6.40
CA SER A 80 -9.18 -4.54 -5.18
C SER A 80 -8.36 -5.60 -4.44
N ASN A 81 -7.26 -5.14 -3.85
CA ASN A 81 -6.38 -5.99 -3.05
C ASN A 81 -7.09 -6.48 -1.78
N ALA A 82 -6.57 -7.57 -1.20
CA ALA A 82 -6.96 -7.97 0.14
C ALA A 82 -6.41 -6.99 1.18
N GLU A 83 -7.24 -6.68 2.17
CA GLU A 83 -6.83 -5.91 3.35
C GLU A 83 -6.65 -6.87 4.53
N CYS A 84 -5.49 -6.81 5.17
CA CYS A 84 -5.16 -7.63 6.32
C CYS A 84 -5.26 -6.80 7.60
N ASP A 85 -5.57 -7.49 8.69
CA ASP A 85 -5.58 -6.99 10.06
C ASP A 85 -4.85 -7.98 10.95
N CYS A 86 -4.61 -7.65 12.21
CA CYS A 86 -3.96 -8.55 13.14
C CYS A 86 -4.98 -9.45 13.86
N ILE A 87 -4.54 -10.63 14.30
CA ILE A 87 -5.33 -11.46 15.21
C ILE A 87 -5.51 -10.78 16.58
N SER A 88 -6.52 -11.18 17.35
CA SER A 88 -6.76 -10.60 18.68
C SER A 88 -5.54 -10.70 19.59
N GLY A 89 -5.22 -9.61 20.28
CA GLY A 89 -4.00 -9.48 21.11
C GLY A 89 -2.80 -8.91 20.35
N PHE A 90 -3.01 -8.45 19.12
CA PHE A 90 -2.03 -7.71 18.33
C PHE A 90 -2.71 -6.52 17.64
N HIS A 91 -1.95 -5.44 17.45
CA HIS A 91 -2.37 -4.27 16.68
C HIS A 91 -1.46 -4.04 15.47
N CYS A 92 -2.02 -3.39 14.46
CA CYS A 92 -1.32 -3.06 13.22
C CYS A 92 -0.29 -1.95 13.44
N LEU A 93 0.93 -2.19 12.96
CA LEU A 93 1.97 -1.19 12.83
C LEU A 93 2.31 -0.92 11.36
N GLY A 94 2.51 0.35 11.04
CA GLY A 94 2.87 0.82 9.70
C GLY A 94 1.70 0.96 8.72
N ALA A 95 1.97 1.59 7.58
CA ALA A 95 0.98 1.82 6.54
C ALA A 95 0.46 0.50 5.97
N GLY A 96 -0.86 0.32 5.97
CA GLY A 96 -1.49 -0.90 5.47
C GLY A 96 -1.23 -2.14 6.34
N CYS A 97 -0.92 -2.00 7.63
CA CYS A 97 -0.75 -3.13 8.56
C CYS A 97 0.32 -4.13 8.05
N THR A 98 1.54 -3.65 7.78
CA THR A 98 2.64 -4.52 7.30
C THR A 98 3.25 -5.35 8.43
N MET A 99 3.06 -4.93 9.68
CA MET A 99 3.53 -5.61 10.87
C MET A 99 2.43 -5.68 11.92
N CYS A 100 2.42 -6.75 12.72
CA CYS A 100 1.57 -6.89 13.89
C CYS A 100 2.45 -6.87 15.14
N GLU A 101 2.15 -5.98 16.07
CA GLU A 101 2.81 -5.93 17.38
C GLU A 101 1.84 -6.40 18.45
N GLN A 102 2.35 -7.12 19.45
CA GLN A 102 1.52 -7.67 20.51
C GLN A 102 0.99 -6.52 21.37
N ASP A 103 -0.30 -6.59 21.72
CA ASP A 103 -0.90 -5.62 22.63
C ASP A 103 -0.27 -5.77 24.02
N CYS A 104 0.34 -4.69 24.50
CA CYS A 104 0.86 -4.60 25.84
C CYS A 104 -0.29 -4.51 26.84
N LYS A 105 -0.26 -5.35 27.89
CA LYS A 105 -1.13 -5.15 29.05
C LYS A 105 -0.59 -3.99 29.88
N GLN A 106 -1.48 -3.33 30.61
CA GLN A 106 -1.13 -2.26 31.54
C GLN A 106 -0.02 -2.76 32.48
N GLY A 107 1.17 -2.14 32.41
CA GLY A 107 2.36 -2.53 33.18
C GLY A 107 3.39 -3.43 32.47
N GLN A 108 3.29 -3.66 31.16
CA GLN A 108 4.33 -4.37 30.39
C GLN A 108 4.78 -3.53 29.20
N GLU A 109 6.08 -3.24 29.08
CA GLU A 109 6.68 -2.68 27.86
C GLU A 109 7.33 -3.79 27.04
N LEU A 110 7.07 -3.76 25.73
CA LEU A 110 7.63 -4.69 24.76
C LEU A 110 9.06 -4.26 24.44
N THR A 111 10.02 -4.68 25.26
CA THR A 111 11.44 -4.53 24.95
C THR A 111 11.76 -5.35 23.70
N LYS A 112 12.32 -4.70 22.68
CA LYS A 112 12.58 -5.26 21.33
C LYS A 112 13.61 -6.39 21.27
N GLU A 113 13.95 -6.99 22.39
CA GLU A 113 14.90 -8.10 22.46
C GLU A 113 14.22 -9.30 23.09
N ALA A 114 14.11 -10.35 22.29
CA ALA A 114 13.58 -11.64 22.66
C ALA A 114 14.26 -12.19 23.92
N PHE A 115 13.67 -11.95 25.10
CA PHE A 115 13.70 -12.87 26.22
C PHE A 115 12.67 -12.44 27.25
N MET A 116 11.57 -13.20 27.36
CA MET A 116 10.69 -13.08 28.52
C MET A 116 11.52 -13.33 29.78
N LYS A 117 11.75 -12.30 30.59
CA LYS A 117 12.01 -12.48 32.01
C LYS A 117 10.74 -12.13 32.77
N PRO A 118 10.25 -13.01 33.66
CA PRO A 118 9.22 -12.61 34.60
C PRO A 118 9.87 -11.59 35.54
N VAL A 119 9.41 -10.34 35.52
CA VAL A 119 9.72 -9.40 36.59
C VAL A 119 8.92 -9.85 37.80
N GLN A 120 9.60 -10.63 38.65
CA GLN A 120 9.17 -10.86 40.02
C GLN A 120 9.47 -9.59 40.83
N THR A 121 8.46 -9.20 41.60
CA THR A 121 8.52 -8.45 42.86
C THR A 121 9.06 -7.02 42.85
N ALA A 122 8.13 -6.12 43.17
CA ALA A 122 8.27 -4.91 43.98
C ALA A 122 9.70 -4.53 44.40
N GLN A 123 10.20 -3.42 43.86
CA GLN A 123 10.77 -2.32 44.65
C GLN A 123 10.93 -1.08 43.75
N GLU A 124 10.39 0.02 44.27
CA GLU A 124 10.54 1.40 43.85
C GLU A 124 12.02 1.80 43.70
N GLU A 125 12.43 2.30 42.53
CA GLU A 125 13.44 3.37 42.38
C GLU A 125 13.59 3.80 40.90
N ASP A 126 12.84 4.85 40.58
CA ASP A 126 13.31 6.05 39.86
C ASP A 126 14.20 5.89 38.61
N ALA A 127 13.55 5.78 37.44
CA ALA A 127 13.93 6.52 36.22
C ALA A 127 12.83 6.38 35.14
N CYS A 128 11.58 6.69 35.48
CA CYS A 128 10.51 6.85 34.48
C CYS A 128 10.21 8.33 34.30
N SER A 129 10.97 9.00 33.43
CA SER A 129 10.70 10.39 33.05
C SER A 129 9.61 10.42 31.98
N CYS A 130 8.36 10.27 32.40
CA CYS A 130 7.18 10.61 31.60
C CYS A 130 6.73 12.02 31.97
N ARG A 131 7.17 13.03 31.21
CA ARG A 131 6.54 14.35 31.22
C ARG A 131 5.45 14.38 30.16
N PHE A 132 4.21 14.19 30.59
CA PHE A 132 3.02 14.48 29.80
C PHE A 132 2.91 16.00 29.61
N PRO A 133 2.66 16.54 28.41
CA PRO A 133 2.10 17.88 28.29
C PRO A 133 0.64 17.83 28.76
N GLU A 134 0.30 18.71 29.70
CA GLU A 134 -1.06 18.97 30.20
C GLU A 134 -2.04 19.25 29.04
N GLU A 135 -3.23 18.64 29.14
CA GLU A 135 -4.43 19.06 28.42
C GLU A 135 -4.92 20.39 29.01
N GLU A 136 -4.93 21.49 28.24
CA GLU A 136 -5.64 22.76 28.49
C GLU A 136 -5.65 23.52 27.13
N GLU A 137 -6.67 24.16 26.57
CA GLU A 137 -8.12 24.33 26.78
C GLU A 137 -8.72 24.87 25.46
N GLY A 138 -10.04 24.74 25.29
CA GLY A 138 -10.79 25.48 24.26
C GLY A 138 -12.29 25.46 24.58
N GLY A 139 -12.75 26.48 25.31
CA GLY A 139 -14.02 26.51 26.04
C GLY A 139 -15.33 26.60 25.23
N CYS A 140 -16.42 26.30 25.93
CA CYS A 140 -17.79 26.62 25.56
C CYS A 140 -18.37 27.52 26.67
N GLU A 141 -18.48 28.82 26.40
CA GLU A 141 -19.28 29.73 27.22
C GLU A 141 -20.78 29.58 26.86
N LEU A 142 -21.60 29.84 27.87
CA LEU A 142 -23.07 29.62 28.00
C LEU A 142 -23.96 30.06 26.84
#